data_AF-A0A086WEZ5-F1
#
_entry.id   AF-A0A086WEZ5-F1
#
_cell.length_a   1.000
_cell.length_b   1.000
_cell.length_c   1.000
_cell.angle_alpha   90.00
_cell.angle_beta   90.00
_cell.angle_gamma   90.00
#
_symmetry.space_group_name_H-M   'P 1'
#
loop_
_entity.id
_entity.type
_entity.pdbx_description
1 polymer ?
#
loop_
_entity_poly.entity_id
_entity_poly.type
_entity_poly.pdbx_seq_one_letter_code
_entity_poly.pdbx_strand_id
1 'polypeptide(L)' 'MNKIRSRLRYLILALPLLLTGCLEVDQFPGWLHGEYAGKEDQRHFQARFHGDRLAWSAAIQNRAMQQNEYNRANP' A
#
# COMPACT_ATOMS: atom_id res chain seq x y z
N MET A 1 47.04 24.85 2.55
CA MET A 1 45.94 24.26 3.37
C MET A 1 44.53 24.78 3.06
N ASN A 2 44.31 26.08 2.81
CA ASN A 2 42.95 26.63 2.65
C ASN A 2 42.19 26.17 1.38
N LYS A 3 42.93 25.90 0.29
CA LYS A 3 42.36 25.42 -0.98
C LYS A 3 41.73 24.03 -0.87
N ILE A 4 42.31 23.15 -0.02
CA ILE A 4 41.80 21.79 0.24
C ILE A 4 40.52 21.84 1.08
N ARG A 5 40.49 22.68 2.12
CA ARG A 5 39.27 22.92 2.92
C ARG A 5 38.12 23.50 2.10
N SER A 6 38.43 24.40 1.16
CA SER A 6 37.43 24.96 0.22
C SER A 6 36.85 23.89 -0.71
N ARG A 7 37.68 23.03 -1.30
CA ARG A 7 37.20 21.92 -2.15
C ARG A 7 36.36 20.90 -1.39
N LEU A 8 36.73 20.61 -0.14
CA LEU A 8 35.97 19.71 0.72
C LEU A 8 34.55 20.25 1.03
N ARG A 9 34.40 21.56 1.20
CA ARG A 9 33.09 22.20 1.41
C ARG A 9 32.18 22.04 0.18
N TYR A 10 32.72 22.22 -1.03
CA TYR A 10 31.95 22.03 -2.26
C TYR A 10 31.53 20.58 -2.47
N LEU A 11 32.39 19.62 -2.11
CA LEU A 11 32.03 18.20 -2.17
C LEU A 11 30.91 17.84 -1.19
N ILE A 12 30.95 18.36 0.03
CA ILE A 12 29.89 18.15 1.02
C ILE A 12 28.58 18.77 0.54
N LEU A 13 28.63 19.96 -0.07
CA LEU A 13 27.44 20.63 -0.58
C LEU A 13 26.82 19.92 -1.79
N ALA A 14 27.62 19.21 -2.59
CA ALA A 14 27.17 18.47 -3.76
C ALA A 14 26.59 17.08 -3.42
N LEU A 15 26.86 16.55 -2.23
CA LEU A 15 26.39 15.24 -1.79
C LEU A 15 24.86 15.05 -1.90
N PRO A 16 24.00 15.95 -1.38
CA PRO A 16 22.55 15.74 -1.43
C PRO A 16 21.99 15.68 -2.87
N LEU A 17 22.60 16.39 -3.83
CA LEU A 17 22.19 16.35 -5.25
C LEU A 17 22.40 14.97 -5.88
N LEU A 18 23.35 14.19 -5.36
CA LEU A 18 23.59 12.82 -5.81
C LEU A 18 22.63 11.81 -5.15
N LEU A 19 22.12 12.12 -3.96
CA LEU A 19 21.19 11.24 -3.22
C LEU A 19 19.72 11.41 -3.63
N THR A 20 19.33 12.57 -4.20
CA THR A 20 17.93 12.84 -4.56
C THR A 20 17.45 12.13 -5.84
N GLY A 21 18.34 11.51 -6.63
CA GLY A 21 17.99 10.86 -7.90
C GLY A 21 17.50 9.42 -7.82
N CYS A 22 17.53 8.77 -6.66
CA CYS A 22 17.19 7.34 -6.54
C CYS A 22 15.69 7.04 -6.37
N LEU A 23 14.80 8.03 -6.39
CA LEU A 23 13.37 7.85 -6.09
C LEU A 23 12.43 8.06 -7.30
N GLU A 24 12.96 8.10 -8.52
CA GLU A 24 12.18 8.27 -9.76
C GLU A 24 11.86 6.93 -10.45
N VAL A 25 11.64 5.86 -9.69
CA VAL A 25 11.08 4.61 -10.22
C VAL A 25 9.56 4.66 -10.08
N ASP A 26 8.85 4.24 -11.13
CA ASP A 26 7.41 4.06 -11.09
C ASP A 26 7.04 3.15 -9.90
N GLN A 27 6.37 3.71 -8.90
CA GLN A 27 5.98 3.02 -7.67
C GLN A 27 4.72 2.17 -7.84
N PHE A 28 4.05 2.28 -8.99
CA PHE A 28 2.89 1.46 -9.33
C PHE A 28 3.34 0.33 -10.25
N PRO A 29 2.87 -0.91 -10.05
CA PRO A 29 3.10 -1.96 -11.02
C PRO A 29 2.42 -1.56 -12.33
N GLY A 30 3.12 -1.81 -13.44
CA GLY A 30 2.57 -1.56 -14.77
C GLY A 30 1.30 -2.38 -15.01
N TRP A 31 0.51 -1.95 -16.00
CA TRP A 31 -0.59 -2.74 -16.51
C TRP A 31 -0.03 -3.76 -17.50
N LEU A 32 -0.14 -5.05 -17.18
CA LEU A 32 0.25 -6.13 -18.07
C LEU A 32 -1.02 -6.81 -18.57
N HIS A 33 -1.17 -6.95 -19.90
CA HIS A 33 -2.33 -7.60 -20.52
C HIS A 33 -3.70 -6.99 -20.14
N GLY A 34 -3.74 -5.70 -19.81
CA GLY A 34 -4.97 -5.03 -19.37
C GLY A 34 -5.33 -5.28 -17.91
N GLU A 35 -4.45 -5.92 -17.13
CA GLU A 35 -4.65 -6.21 -15.72
C GLU A 35 -3.55 -5.57 -14.86
N TYR A 36 -3.89 -5.31 -13.59
CA TYR A 36 -2.95 -4.81 -12.60
C TYR A 36 -1.89 -5.90 -12.31
N ALA A 37 -0.62 -5.65 -12.64
CA ALA A 37 0.46 -6.64 -12.48
C ALA A 37 0.97 -6.79 -11.04
N GLY A 38 0.13 -6.49 -10.05
CA GLY A 38 0.45 -6.72 -8.65
C GLY A 38 0.34 -8.20 -8.25
N LYS A 39 0.83 -8.51 -7.06
CA LYS A 39 0.56 -9.81 -6.43
C LYS A 39 -0.95 -9.93 -6.16
N GLU A 40 -1.53 -11.10 -6.44
CA GLU A 40 -2.92 -11.35 -6.06
C GLU A 40 -3.07 -11.34 -4.54
N ASP A 41 -3.95 -10.47 -4.05
CA ASP A 41 -4.28 -10.38 -2.63
C ASP A 41 -5.16 -11.55 -2.20
N GLN A 42 -4.81 -12.16 -1.07
CA GLN A 42 -5.65 -13.18 -0.46
C GLN A 42 -7.00 -12.57 -0.05
N ARG A 43 -8.07 -13.14 -0.58
CA ARG A 43 -9.44 -12.74 -0.24
C ARG A 43 -9.77 -13.19 1.19
N HIS A 44 -10.66 -12.47 1.86
CA HIS A 44 -11.05 -12.81 3.25
C HIS A 44 -11.59 -14.24 3.39
N PHE A 45 -12.37 -14.73 2.42
CA PHE A 45 -12.86 -16.12 2.47
C PHE A 45 -11.73 -17.16 2.40
N GLN A 46 -10.63 -16.85 1.71
CA GLN A 46 -9.46 -17.72 1.62
C GLN A 46 -8.70 -17.73 2.95
N ALA A 47 -8.45 -16.55 3.52
CA ALA A 47 -7.61 -16.41 4.72
C ALA A 47 -8.31 -16.75 6.04
N ARG A 48 -9.62 -16.49 6.16
CA ARG A 48 -10.37 -16.60 7.43
C ARG A 48 -11.51 -17.62 7.43
N PHE A 49 -11.93 -18.07 6.25
CA PHE A 49 -13.05 -19.01 6.10
C PHE A 49 -12.63 -20.28 5.36
N HIS A 50 -11.32 -20.55 5.25
CA HIS A 50 -10.77 -21.78 4.65
C HIS A 50 -11.31 -22.08 3.25
N GLY A 51 -11.61 -21.05 2.45
CA GLY A 51 -12.18 -21.19 1.11
C GLY A 51 -13.72 -21.24 1.07
N ASP A 52 -14.40 -21.30 2.21
CA ASP A 52 -15.85 -21.30 2.27
C ASP A 52 -16.43 -19.91 2.01
N ARG A 53 -16.97 -19.74 0.80
CA ARG A 53 -17.59 -18.50 0.35
C ARG A 53 -18.95 -18.26 1.00
N LEU A 54 -19.67 -19.32 1.38
CA LEU A 54 -21.00 -19.22 2.01
C LEU A 54 -20.87 -18.80 3.47
N ALA A 55 -19.93 -19.39 4.21
CA ALA A 55 -19.65 -18.95 5.57
C ALA A 55 -19.18 -17.48 5.61
N TRP A 56 -18.35 -17.08 4.65
CA TRP A 56 -17.93 -15.68 4.51
C TRP A 56 -19.11 -14.75 4.20
N SER A 57 -19.98 -15.10 3.23
CA SER A 57 -21.12 -14.27 2.87
C SER A 57 -22.12 -14.11 4.03
N ALA A 58 -22.39 -15.20 4.76
CA ALA A 58 -23.22 -15.16 5.96
C ALA A 58 -22.65 -14.23 7.04
N ALA A 59 -21.32 -14.25 7.25
CA ALA A 59 -20.66 -13.36 8.20
C ALA A 59 -20.77 -11.88 7.78
N ILE A 60 -20.61 -11.57 6.49
CA ILE A 60 -20.80 -10.21 5.97
C ILE A 60 -22.25 -9.73 6.15
N GLN A 61 -23.23 -10.59 5.83
CA GLN A 61 -24.65 -10.25 6.00
C GLN A 61 -25.00 -10.01 7.46
N ASN A 62 -24.55 -10.88 8.37
CA ASN A 62 -24.76 -10.71 9.81
C ASN A 62 -24.18 -9.38 10.31
N ARG A 63 -22.94 -9.07 9.92
CA ARG A 63 -22.32 -7.77 10.23
C ARG A 63 -23.17 -6.60 9.72
N ALA A 64 -23.63 -6.66 8.47
CA ALA A 64 -24.45 -5.59 7.89
C ALA A 64 -25.75 -5.39 8.66
N MET A 65 -26.42 -6.47 9.08
CA MET A 65 -27.64 -6.38 9.89
C MET A 65 -27.40 -5.73 11.25
N GLN A 66 -26.28 -6.07 11.90
CA GLN A 66 -25.90 -5.51 13.20
C GLN A 66 -25.43 -4.05 13.12
N GLN A 67 -24.91 -3.63 11.97
CA GLN A 67 -24.50 -2.24 11.72
C GLN A 67 -25.62 -1.38 11.14
N ASN A 68 -26.80 -1.95 10.86
CA ASN A 68 -27.92 -1.19 10.33
C ASN A 68 -28.53 -0.32 11.43
N GLU A 69 -28.36 1.00 11.32
CA GLU A 69 -28.89 1.96 12.29
C GLU A 69 -30.41 1.89 12.42
N TYR A 70 -31.15 1.53 11.37
CA TYR A 70 -32.60 1.32 11.47
C TYR A 70 -32.94 0.16 12.42
N ASN A 71 -32.13 -0.90 12.44
CA ASN A 71 -32.30 -2.02 13.36
C ASN A 71 -31.78 -1.69 14.77
N ARG A 72 -30.76 -0.83 14.88
CA ARG A 72 -30.13 -0.45 16.16
C ARG A 72 -30.91 0.63 16.92
N ALA A 73 -31.58 1.52 16.19
CA ALA A 73 -32.30 2.67 16.74
C ALA A 73 -33.81 2.42 16.87
N ASN A 74 -34.28 1.21 16.57
CA ASN A 74 -35.67 0.85 16.87
C ASN A 74 -35.81 0.69 18.40
N PRO A 75 -36.67 1.49 19.06
CA PRO A 75 -36.79 1.49 20.53
C PRO A 75 -37.38 0.20 21.09
#